data_AF-A0A7M1R2A2-F1
#
_entry.id   AF-A0A7M1R2A2-F1
#
_cell.length_a   1.000
_cell.length_b   1.000
_cell.length_c   1.000
_cell.angle_alpha   90.00
_cell.angle_beta   90.00
_cell.angle_gamma   90.00
#
_symmetry.space_group_name_H-M   'P 1'
#
loop_
_entity.id
_entity.type
_entity.pdbx_description
1 polymer ?
#
loop_
_entity_poly.entity_id
_entity_poly.type
_entity_poly.pdbx_seq_one_letter_code
_entity_poly.pdbx_strand_id
1 'polypeptide(L)'
;MTRIDKLIDFYENAIYPLLPLSSQGFIDSDRFIDDDTMMVDDYLQFSLIHGVTIPEEILEETRLQILDAWDPEMTERTLGWLEKHRAKNAA
;
A
#
# COMPACT_ATOMS: atom_id res chain seq x y z
N MET A 1 7.21 6.08 -16.80
CA MET A 1 6.84 5.78 -15.40
C MET A 1 5.38 6.10 -15.25
N THR A 2 4.57 5.06 -15.13
CA THR A 2 3.12 5.15 -14.88
C THR A 2 2.87 5.69 -13.46
N ARG A 3 1.60 5.94 -13.10
CA ARG A 3 1.25 6.32 -11.71
C ARG A 3 1.58 5.18 -10.74
N ILE A 4 1.23 3.95 -11.10
CA ILE A 4 1.50 2.78 -10.27
C ILE A 4 3.01 2.56 -10.06
N ASP A 5 3.85 2.77 -11.09
CA ASP A 5 5.30 2.63 -10.94
C ASP A 5 5.87 3.60 -9.87
N LYS A 6 5.37 4.84 -9.82
CA LYS A 6 5.80 5.83 -8.82
C LYS A 6 5.34 5.45 -7.41
N LEU A 7 4.14 4.91 -7.31
CA LEU A 7 3.55 4.46 -6.06
C LEU A 7 4.37 3.31 -5.48
N ILE A 8 4.65 2.31 -6.32
CA ILE A 8 5.47 1.15 -5.97
C ILE A 8 6.87 1.61 -5.58
N ASP A 9 7.50 2.51 -6.34
CA ASP A 9 8.82 3.04 -6.00
C ASP A 9 8.86 3.69 -4.60
N PHE A 10 7.81 4.45 -4.23
CA PHE A 10 7.71 4.98 -2.87
C PHE A 10 7.59 3.87 -1.83
N TYR A 11 6.68 2.90 -2.04
CA TYR A 11 6.49 1.80 -1.10
C TYR A 11 7.76 0.96 -0.92
N GLU A 12 8.44 0.62 -2.02
CA GLU A 12 9.67 -0.15 -2.04
C GLU A 12 10.82 0.56 -1.33
N ASN A 13 11.00 1.86 -1.55
CA ASN A 13 12.17 2.57 -1.04
C ASN A 13 11.95 3.22 0.33
N ALA A 14 10.72 3.64 0.64
CA ALA A 14 10.41 4.36 1.87
C ALA A 14 9.69 3.51 2.92
N ILE A 15 8.88 2.54 2.51
CA ILE A 15 8.04 1.76 3.44
C ILE A 15 8.61 0.36 3.69
N TYR A 16 8.97 -0.40 2.65
CA TYR A 16 9.49 -1.76 2.75
C TYR A 16 10.61 -1.91 3.77
N PRO A 17 11.64 -1.04 3.82
CA PRO A 17 12.75 -1.19 4.78
C PRO A 17 12.34 -0.99 6.24
N LEU A 18 11.18 -0.37 6.49
CA LEU A 18 10.63 -0.12 7.82
C LEU A 18 9.77 -1.27 8.34
N LEU A 19 9.42 -2.24 7.48
CA LEU A 19 8.59 -3.37 7.84
C LEU A 19 9.43 -4.54 8.40
N PRO A 20 8.89 -5.34 9.34
CA PRO A 20 9.55 -6.56 9.80
C PRO A 20 9.73 -7.59 8.68
N LEU A 21 10.77 -8.42 8.78
CA LEU A 21 11.09 -9.47 7.80
C LEU A 21 9.90 -10.40 7.49
N SER A 22 9.04 -10.68 8.46
CA SER A 22 7.84 -11.50 8.25
C SER A 22 6.85 -10.83 7.29
N SER A 23 6.69 -9.51 7.38
CA SER A 23 5.81 -8.73 6.49
C SER A 23 6.45 -8.53 5.12
N GLN A 24 7.76 -8.28 5.08
CA GLN A 24 8.51 -8.24 3.82
C GLN A 24 8.38 -9.55 3.02
N GLY A 25 8.36 -10.71 3.68
CA GLY A 25 8.20 -12.00 3.00
C GLY A 25 6.84 -12.20 2.31
N PHE A 26 5.76 -11.60 2.82
CA PHE A 26 4.46 -11.61 2.14
C PHE A 26 4.50 -10.72 0.89
N ILE A 27 5.00 -9.49 1.05
CA ILE A 27 5.19 -8.54 -0.05
C ILE A 27 6.09 -9.12 -1.15
N ASP A 28 7.18 -9.79 -0.78
CA ASP A 28 8.09 -10.43 -1.74
C ASP A 28 7.40 -11.58 -2.50
N SER A 29 6.44 -12.26 -1.87
CA SER A 29 5.68 -13.33 -2.51
C SER A 29 4.74 -12.77 -3.57
N ASP A 30 4.07 -11.64 -3.30
CA ASP A 30 3.23 -10.94 -4.27
C ASP A 30 4.07 -10.33 -5.40
N ARG A 31 5.23 -9.74 -5.06
CA ARG A 31 6.20 -9.25 -6.04
C ARG A 31 6.67 -10.36 -6.98
N PHE A 32 6.92 -11.56 -6.46
CA PHE A 32 7.39 -12.69 -7.26
C PHE A 32 6.38 -13.14 -8.33
N ILE A 33 5.08 -12.91 -8.10
CA ILE A 33 4.00 -13.24 -9.04
C ILE A 33 3.51 -12.03 -9.85
N ASP A 34 4.21 -10.89 -9.76
CA ASP A 34 3.86 -9.62 -10.40
C ASP A 34 2.43 -9.13 -10.04
N ASP A 35 1.98 -9.38 -8.81
CA ASP A 35 0.69 -8.88 -8.31
C ASP A 35 0.85 -7.54 -7.59
N ASP A 36 0.96 -6.48 -8.38
CA ASP A 36 1.09 -5.11 -7.87
C ASP A 36 -0.09 -4.69 -6.98
N THR A 37 -1.28 -5.26 -7.20
CA THR A 37 -2.48 -4.89 -6.45
C THR A 37 -2.43 -5.44 -5.03
N MET A 38 -2.13 -6.73 -4.89
CA MET A 38 -1.93 -7.37 -3.60
C MET A 38 -0.72 -6.79 -2.87
N MET A 39 0.37 -6.52 -3.59
CA MET A 39 1.57 -5.93 -3.01
C MET A 39 1.29 -4.56 -2.35
N VAL A 40 0.55 -3.67 -3.03
CA VAL A 40 0.16 -2.35 -2.48
C VAL A 40 -0.82 -2.50 -1.31
N ASP A 41 -1.74 -3.47 -1.36
CA ASP A 41 -2.64 -3.76 -0.24
C ASP A 41 -1.86 -4.24 1.01
N ASP A 42 -0.89 -5.13 0.83
CA ASP A 42 0.00 -5.63 1.88
C ASP A 42 0.85 -4.50 2.50
N TYR A 43 1.39 -3.60 1.67
CA TYR A 43 2.08 -2.41 2.15
C TYR A 43 1.19 -1.57 3.08
N LEU A 44 -0.06 -1.32 2.69
CA LEU A 44 -1.00 -0.60 3.52
C LEU A 44 -1.33 -1.35 4.82
N GLN A 45 -1.61 -2.65 4.72
CA GLN A 45 -1.94 -3.47 5.89
C GLN A 45 -0.79 -3.51 6.90
N PHE A 46 0.41 -3.85 6.46
CA PHE A 46 1.56 -4.01 7.37
C PHE A 46 2.08 -2.68 7.90
N SER A 47 2.02 -1.61 7.11
CA SER A 47 2.35 -0.27 7.63
C SER A 47 1.42 0.13 8.77
N LEU A 48 0.13 -0.19 8.66
CA LEU A 48 -0.84 0.08 9.71
C LEU A 48 -0.53 -0.73 10.97
N ILE A 49 -0.35 -2.05 10.83
CA ILE A 49 -0.06 -2.98 11.93
C ILE A 49 1.20 -2.58 12.70
N HIS A 50 2.26 -2.21 11.99
CA HIS A 50 3.57 -1.91 12.59
C HIS A 50 3.77 -0.43 12.91
N GLY A 51 2.72 0.37 12.82
CA GLY A 51 2.81 1.77 13.22
C GLY A 51 3.58 2.66 12.25
N VAL A 52 3.93 2.20 11.05
CA VAL A 52 4.57 3.02 10.00
C VAL A 52 3.57 4.04 9.45
N THR A 53 3.95 5.31 9.44
CA THR A 53 3.12 6.40 8.93
C THR A 53 3.31 6.54 7.42
N ILE A 54 2.20 6.53 6.69
CA ILE A 54 2.17 6.81 5.26
C ILE A 54 1.72 8.27 5.05
N PRO A 55 2.45 9.09 4.27
CA PRO A 55 2.04 10.47 3.99
C PRO A 55 0.68 10.56 3.28
N GLU A 56 -0.10 11.59 3.59
CA GLU A 56 -1.44 11.80 2.99
C GLU A 56 -1.40 11.89 1.46
N GLU A 57 -0.35 12.48 0.90
CA GLU A 57 -0.15 12.55 -0.56
C GLU A 57 -0.08 11.14 -1.19
N ILE A 58 0.60 10.20 -0.53
CA ILE A 58 0.71 8.81 -1.00
C ILE A 58 -0.62 8.07 -0.83
N LEU A 59 -1.35 8.31 0.27
CA LEU A 59 -2.68 7.74 0.47
C LEU A 59 -3.65 8.22 -0.62
N GLU A 60 -3.58 9.49 -1.02
CA GLU A 60 -4.43 10.03 -2.07
C GLU A 60 -4.04 9.52 -3.47
N GLU A 61 -2.74 9.44 -3.79
CA GLU A 61 -2.29 8.82 -5.04
C GLU A 61 -2.68 7.34 -5.13
N THR A 62 -2.62 6.62 -4.00
CA THR A 62 -3.12 5.23 -3.92
C THR A 62 -4.61 5.18 -4.20
N ARG A 63 -5.40 6.06 -3.59
CA ARG A 63 -6.85 6.16 -3.83
C ARG A 63 -7.19 6.40 -5.30
N LEU A 64 -6.46 7.30 -5.96
CA LEU A 64 -6.65 7.61 -7.37
C LEU A 64 -6.27 6.43 -8.27
N GLN A 65 -5.24 5.66 -7.90
CA GLN A 65 -4.81 4.47 -8.63
C GLN A 65 -5.84 3.33 -8.55
N ILE A 66 -6.36 3.03 -7.36
CA ILE A 66 -7.30 1.91 -7.17
C ILE A 66 -8.64 2.16 -7.85
N LEU A 67 -9.16 3.40 -7.81
CA LEU A 67 -10.45 3.73 -8.42
C LEU A 67 -10.45 3.69 -9.96
N ASP A 68 -9.28 3.76 -10.59
CA ASP A 68 -9.12 3.81 -12.04
C ASP A 68 -8.93 2.41 -12.65
N ALA A 69 -8.21 1.53 -11.94
CA ALA A 69 -7.61 0.36 -12.56
C ALA A 69 -7.88 -0.98 -11.87
N TRP A 70 -8.40 -1.00 -10.65
CA TRP A 70 -8.52 -2.23 -9.86
C TRP A 70 -9.92 -2.82 -9.93
N ASP A 71 -10.03 -4.12 -9.65
CA ASP A 71 -11.33 -4.76 -9.54
C ASP A 71 -12.11 -4.23 -8.30
N PRO A 72 -13.45 -4.39 -8.28
CA PRO A 72 -14.28 -3.84 -7.21
C PRO A 72 -13.97 -4.38 -5.81
N GLU A 73 -13.60 -5.67 -5.69
CA GLU A 73 -13.35 -6.30 -4.39
C GLU A 73 -12.06 -5.73 -3.77
N MET A 74 -10.99 -5.68 -4.56
CA MET A 74 -9.73 -5.06 -4.14
C MET A 74 -9.92 -3.56 -3.86
N THR A 75 -10.70 -2.86 -4.68
CA THR A 75 -10.99 -1.44 -4.44
C THR A 75 -11.65 -1.20 -3.07
N GLU A 76 -12.70 -1.97 -2.74
CA GLU A 76 -13.39 -1.82 -1.46
C GLU A 76 -12.46 -2.13 -0.27
N ARG A 77 -11.71 -3.24 -0.37
CA ARG A 77 -10.76 -3.65 0.65
C ARG A 77 -9.71 -2.56 0.90
N THR A 78 -9.08 -2.05 -0.17
CA THR A 78 -7.99 -1.08 -0.07
C THR A 78 -8.48 0.30 0.40
N LEU A 79 -9.69 0.72 0.02
CA LEU A 79 -10.33 1.92 0.58
C LEU A 79 -10.46 1.82 2.12
N GLY A 80 -10.78 0.64 2.64
CA GLY A 80 -10.83 0.38 4.08
C GLY A 80 -9.47 0.55 4.77
N TRP A 81 -8.36 0.22 4.11
CA TRP A 81 -7.02 0.51 4.65
C TRP A 81 -6.70 2.00 4.64
N LEU A 82 -7.04 2.71 3.56
CA LEU A 82 -6.81 4.15 3.43
C LEU A 82 -7.52 4.94 4.53
N GLU A 83 -8.77 4.60 4.84
CA GLU A 83 -9.52 5.22 5.94
C GLU A 83 -8.83 5.02 7.29
N LYS A 84 -8.35 3.81 7.58
CA LYS A 84 -7.65 3.51 8.84
C LYS A 84 -6.33 4.27 8.96
N HIS A 85 -5.58 4.41 7.86
CA HIS A 85 -4.36 5.23 7.84
C HIS A 85 -4.66 6.71 8.08
N ARG A 86 -5.69 7.26 7.43
CA ARG A 86 -6.13 8.65 7.66
C ARG A 86 -6.54 8.89 9.10
N ALA A 87 -7.31 7.97 9.69
CA ALA A 87 -7.71 8.05 11.09
C ALA A 87 -6.50 8.01 12.02
N LYS A 88 -5.52 7.12 11.76
CA LYS A 88 -4.26 7.04 12.51
C LYS A 88 -3.44 8.32 12.39
N ASN A 89 -3.34 8.90 11.19
CA ASN A 89 -2.55 10.11 10.94
C ASN A 89 -3.13 11.36 11.60
N ALA A 90 -4.45 11.38 11.87
CA ALA A 90 -5.14 12.49 12.51
C ALA A 90 -5.17 12.42 14.06
N ALA A 91 -4.74 11.30 14.65
CA ALA A 91 -4.72 11.04 16.09
C ALA A 91 -3.38 11.42 16.74
#